data_AF-A0A6C0BJT9-F1
#
_entry.id   AF-A0A6C0BJT9-F1
#
_cell.length_a   1.000
_cell.length_b   1.000
_cell.length_c   1.000
_cell.angle_alpha   90.00
_cell.angle_beta   90.00
_cell.angle_gamma   90.00
#
_symmetry.space_group_name_H-M   'P 1'
#
loop_
_entity.id
_entity.type
_entity.pdbx_description
1 polymer ?
#
loop_
_entity_poly.entity_id
_entity_poly.type
_entity_poly.pdbx_seq_one_letter_code
_entity_poly.pdbx_strand_id
1 'polypeptide(L)'
;MIDTENILVGGTSLALLFVVLLFSLSFQTPYNKELRYLARQPFFRFLAYLLVLLGMEWNPVVGSLTFLIVIFWFYDIHLLSG
;
A
#
# COMPACT_ATOMS: atom_id res chain seq x y z
N MET A 1 24.71 13.77 -18.45
CA MET A 1 23.26 13.69 -18.72
C MET A 1 22.73 12.73 -17.67
N ILE A 2 21.98 13.21 -16.68
CA ILE A 2 21.50 12.30 -15.63
C ILE A 2 20.31 11.56 -16.24
N ASP A 3 20.44 10.24 -16.37
CA ASP A 3 19.40 9.42 -16.96
C ASP A 3 18.15 9.50 -16.09
N THR A 4 17.14 10.18 -16.60
CA THR A 4 15.88 10.43 -15.92
C THR A 4 15.19 9.13 -15.50
N GLU A 5 15.41 8.04 -16.25
CA GLU A 5 14.99 6.68 -15.91
C GLU A 5 15.64 6.16 -14.62
N ASN A 6 16.95 6.35 -14.44
CA ASN A 6 17.65 5.88 -13.25
C ASN A 6 17.21 6.65 -11.99
N ILE A 7 16.87 7.94 -12.12
CA ILE A 7 16.27 8.71 -11.02
C ILE A 7 14.87 8.19 -10.71
N LEU A 8 14.04 7.95 -11.72
CA LEU A 8 12.68 7.43 -11.54
C LEU A 8 12.70 6.08 -10.83
N VAL A 9 13.53 5.15 -11.31
CA VAL A 9 13.70 3.79 -10.75
C VAL A 9 14.28 3.85 -9.34
N GLY A 10 15.29 4.69 -9.09
CA GLY A 10 15.86 4.90 -7.77
C GLY A 10 14.87 5.50 -6.77
N GLY A 11 14.10 6.51 -7.21
CA GLY A 11 13.05 7.15 -6.42
C GLY A 11 11.91 6.20 -6.07
N THR A 12 11.44 5.40 -7.03
CA THR A 12 10.47 4.31 -6.76
C THR A 12 11.00 3.33 -5.74
N SER A 13 12.26 2.89 -5.89
CA SER A 13 12.84 1.88 -5.02
C SER A 13 12.95 2.38 -3.58
N LEU A 14 13.34 3.64 -3.38
CA LEU A 14 13.38 4.27 -2.07
C LEU A 14 11.98 4.45 -1.46
N ALA A 15 10.99 4.88 -2.26
CA ALA A 15 9.61 5.01 -1.79
C ALA A 15 9.02 3.65 -1.39
N LEU A 16 9.26 2.61 -2.18
CA LEU A 16 8.85 1.24 -1.88
C LEU A 16 9.50 0.74 -0.58
N LEU A 17 10.81 0.94 -0.44
CA LEU A 17 11.54 0.56 0.76
C LEU A 17 11.04 1.29 2.00
N PHE A 18 10.71 2.59 1.88
CA PHE A 18 10.11 3.36 2.96
C PHE A 18 8.72 2.85 3.36
N VAL A 19 7.85 2.52 2.40
CA VAL A 19 6.53 1.93 2.66
C VAL A 19 6.66 0.59 3.39
N VAL A 20 7.57 -0.27 2.94
CA VAL A 20 7.85 -1.56 3.60
C VAL A 20 8.32 -1.35 5.04
N LEU A 21 9.23 -0.41 5.28
CA LEU A 21 9.71 -0.11 6.64
C LEU A 21 8.59 0.45 7.53
N LEU A 22 7.73 1.32 7.00
CA LEU A 22 6.63 1.93 7.75
C LEU A 22 5.60 0.87 8.20
N PHE A 23 5.25 -0.06 7.31
CA PHE A 23 4.40 -1.19 7.67
C PHE A 23 5.11 -2.20 8.58
N SER A 24 6.41 -2.44 8.38
CA SER A 24 7.20 -3.33 9.24
C SER A 24 7.38 -2.81 10.68
N LEU A 25 7.35 -1.49 10.89
CA LEU A 25 7.46 -0.89 12.23
C LEU A 25 6.10 -0.82 12.94
N SER A 26 5.00 -0.76 12.19
CA SER A 26 3.64 -0.57 12.72
C SER A 26 2.99 -1.85 13.30
N PHE A 27 3.63 -3.01 13.18
CA PHE A 27 3.11 -4.29 13.72
C PHE A 27 2.85 -4.29 15.23
N GLN A 28 3.34 -3.28 15.97
CA GLN A 28 3.12 -3.17 17.42
C GLN A 28 1.85 -2.38 17.80
N THR A 29 1.27 -1.60 16.89
CA THR A 29 0.09 -0.77 17.19
C THR A 29 -1.21 -1.42 16.69
N PRO A 30 -2.17 -1.73 17.58
CA PRO A 30 -3.44 -2.30 17.14
C PRO A 30 -4.20 -1.31 16.25
N TYR A 31 -4.52 -1.73 15.02
CA TYR A 31 -5.36 -0.93 14.13
C TYR A 31 -6.66 -0.51 14.82
N ASN A 32 -7.08 0.71 14.53
CA ASN A 32 -8.40 1.22 14.92
C ASN A 32 -9.48 0.19 14.52
N LYS A 33 -10.42 -0.05 15.43
CA LYS A 33 -11.51 -1.03 15.28
C LYS A 33 -12.32 -0.79 14.00
N GLU A 34 -12.54 0.47 13.63
CA GLU A 34 -13.26 0.83 12.41
C GLU A 34 -12.50 0.45 11.14
N LEU A 35 -11.20 0.75 11.07
CA LEU A 35 -10.36 0.37 9.92
C LEU A 35 -10.29 -1.16 9.79
N ARG A 36 -10.20 -1.88 10.91
CA ARG A 36 -10.22 -3.35 10.92
C ARG A 36 -11.56 -3.94 10.48
N TYR A 37 -12.66 -3.24 10.77
CA TYR A 37 -13.99 -3.63 10.31
C TYR A 37 -14.16 -3.35 8.81
N LEU A 38 -13.79 -2.15 8.36
CA LEU A 38 -13.85 -1.75 6.96
C LEU A 38 -13.03 -2.68 6.06
N ALA A 39 -11.84 -3.07 6.47
CA ALA A 39 -11.01 -4.00 5.71
C ALA A 39 -11.63 -5.40 5.49
N ARG A 40 -12.59 -5.78 6.34
CA ARG A 40 -13.35 -7.03 6.21
C ARG A 40 -14.58 -6.88 5.30
N GLN A 41 -15.03 -5.66 5.03
CA GLN A 41 -16.18 -5.40 4.17
C GLN A 41 -15.83 -5.61 2.68
N PRO A 42 -16.62 -6.39 1.93
CA PRO A 42 -16.35 -6.67 0.52
C PRO A 42 -16.39 -5.40 -0.34
N PHE A 43 -17.30 -4.47 -0.03
CA PHE A 43 -17.40 -3.18 -0.71
C PHE A 43 -16.14 -2.34 -0.54
N PHE A 44 -15.58 -2.29 0.66
CA PHE A 44 -14.38 -1.50 0.94
C PHE A 44 -13.13 -2.11 0.28
N ARG A 45 -13.07 -3.45 0.18
CA ARG A 45 -12.05 -4.14 -0.60
C ARG A 45 -12.12 -3.74 -2.07
N PHE A 46 -13.32 -3.78 -2.65
CA PHE A 46 -13.53 -3.33 -4.02
C PHE A 46 -13.09 -1.87 -4.22
N LEU A 47 -13.46 -0.98 -3.31
CA LEU A 47 -13.07 0.43 -3.38
C LEU A 47 -11.55 0.61 -3.28
N ALA A 48 -10.87 -0.15 -2.42
CA ALA A 48 -9.42 -0.12 -2.30
C ALA A 48 -8.73 -0.56 -3.59
N TYR A 49 -9.21 -1.63 -4.23
CA TYR A 49 -8.68 -2.08 -5.53
C TYR A 49 -9.01 -1.09 -6.66
N LEU A 50 -10.17 -0.43 -6.63
CA LEU A 50 -10.49 0.63 -7.57
C LEU A 50 -9.49 1.80 -7.46
N LEU A 51 -9.11 2.16 -6.23
CA LEU A 51 -8.10 3.16 -5.93
C LEU A 51 -6.73 2.80 -6.52
N VAL A 52 -6.35 1.53 -6.46
CA VAL A 52 -5.13 1.02 -7.10
C VAL A 52 -5.19 1.19 -8.62
N LEU A 53 -6.32 0.85 -9.25
CA LEU A 53 -6.50 0.98 -10.69
C LEU A 53 -6.42 2.45 -11.15
N LEU A 54 -7.09 3.36 -10.42
CA LEU A 54 -7.02 4.80 -10.68
C LEU A 54 -5.60 5.33 -10.49
N GLY A 55 -4.88 4.84 -9.47
CA GLY A 55 -3.47 5.18 -9.24
C GLY A 55 -2.58 4.70 -10.38
N MET A 56 -2.79 3.48 -10.88
CA MET A 56 -2.06 2.91 -12.03
C MET A 56 -2.28 3.72 -13.32
N GLU A 57 -3.52 4.15 -13.58
CA GLU A 57 -3.86 4.96 -14.75
C GLU A 57 -3.17 6.34 -14.72
N TRP A 58 -3.10 6.96 -13.55
CA TRP A 58 -2.45 8.26 -13.40
C TRP A 58 -0.92 8.19 -13.43
N ASN A 59 -0.34 7.27 -12.65
CA ASN A 59 1.10 7.06 -12.62
C ASN A 59 1.40 5.61 -12.17
N PRO A 60 2.09 4.79 -12.98
CA PRO A 60 2.37 3.40 -12.64
C PRO A 60 3.08 3.20 -11.29
N VAL A 61 3.93 4.15 -10.90
CA VAL A 61 4.63 4.18 -9.62
C VAL A 61 3.65 4.35 -8.46
N VAL A 62 2.76 5.34 -8.58
CA VAL A 62 1.76 5.65 -7.55
C VAL A 62 0.83 4.45 -7.39
N GLY A 63 0.34 3.89 -8.49
CA GLY A 63 -0.49 2.69 -8.44
C GLY A 63 0.20 1.49 -7.79
N SER A 64 1.49 1.27 -8.07
CA SER A 64 2.27 0.20 -7.45
C SER A 64 2.46 0.41 -5.94
N LEU A 65 2.69 1.65 -5.51
CA LEU A 65 2.77 2.01 -4.09
C LEU A 65 1.42 1.82 -3.39
N THR A 66 0.33 2.30 -4.00
CA THR A 66 -1.04 2.12 -3.48
C THR A 66 -1.38 0.63 -3.36
N PHE A 67 -1.01 -0.18 -4.35
CA PHE A 67 -1.21 -1.63 -4.33
C PHE A 67 -0.53 -2.28 -3.12
N LEU A 68 0.73 -1.96 -2.86
CA LEU A 68 1.46 -2.51 -1.73
C LEU A 68 0.87 -2.10 -0.38
N ILE A 69 0.48 -0.83 -0.24
CA ILE A 69 -0.19 -0.33 0.97
C ILE A 69 -1.48 -1.13 1.21
N VAL A 70 -2.31 -1.32 0.17
CA VAL A 70 -3.58 -2.05 0.26
C VAL A 70 -3.36 -3.52 0.61
N ILE A 71 -2.41 -4.19 -0.04
CA ILE A 71 -2.08 -5.60 0.25
C ILE A 71 -1.53 -5.77 1.66
N PHE A 72 -0.57 -4.94 2.06
CA PHE A 72 0.00 -5.05 3.40
C PHE A 72 -1.05 -4.79 4.47
N TRP A 73 -1.90 -3.78 4.28
CA TRP A 73 -3.00 -3.52 5.19
C TRP A 73 -3.97 -4.70 5.32
N PHE A 74 -4.38 -5.31 4.20
CA PHE A 74 -5.25 -6.49 4.26
C PHE A 74 -4.56 -7.69 4.88
N TYR A 75 -3.30 -7.95 4.54
CA TYR A 75 -2.53 -9.08 5.04
C TYR A 75 -2.35 -8.98 6.57
N ASP A 76 -1.97 -7.81 7.04
CA ASP A 76 -1.77 -7.49 8.46
C ASP A 76 -3.07 -7.70 9.26
N ILE A 77 -4.21 -7.24 8.71
CA ILE A 77 -5.52 -7.47 9.33
C ILE A 77 -5.93 -8.96 9.33
N HIS A 78 -5.59 -9.76 8.33
CA HIS A 78 -5.95 -11.18 8.33
C HIS A 78 -5.02 -12.03 9.21
N LEU A 79 -3.75 -11.64 9.34
CA LEU A 79 -2.79 -12.35 10.20
C LEU A 79 -2.94 -12.00 11.68
N LEU A 80 -3.12 -10.73 12.03
CA LEU A 80 -3.21 -10.28 13.43
C LEU A 80 -4.64 -10.30 14.00
N SER A 81 -5.62 -10.76 13.22
CA SER A 81 -7.02 -10.90 13.66
C SER A 81 -7.38 -12.34 14.06
N GLY A 82 -6.47 -13.31 13.90
CA GLY A 82 -6.60 -14.66 14.45
C GLY A 82 -6.12 -14.70 15.90
#